data_AF-A0A972G5M4-F1
#
_entry.id   AF-A0A972G5M4-F1
#
_cell.length_a   1.000
_cell.length_b   1.000
_cell.length_c   1.000
_cell.angle_alpha   90.00
_cell.angle_beta   90.00
_cell.angle_gamma   90.00
#
_symmetry.space_group_name_H-M   'P 1'
#
loop_
_entity.id
_entity.type
_entity.pdbx_description
1 polymer ?
#
loop_
_entity_poly.entity_id
_entity_poly.type
_entity_poly.pdbx_seq_one_letter_code
_entity_poly.pdbx_strand_id
1 'polypeptide(L)'
;MLAWAIKRAIRTRVTDHVTFACADIQQLPFRDNRFDAVICESVLAFPPDKHQAIRECLRVVRLGGYVGLNEVTWVHDTPPDDVVAYVHQALAHADF
;
A
#
# COMPACT_ATOMS: atom_id res chain seq x y z
N MET A 1 -5.83 -4.52 12.50
CA MET A 1 -6.57 -3.86 11.38
C MET A 1 -7.64 -4.76 10.74
N LEU A 2 -7.31 -5.98 10.29
CA LEU A 2 -8.28 -6.87 9.61
C LEU A 2 -9.58 -7.14 10.37
N ALA A 3 -9.51 -7.46 11.67
CA ALA A 3 -10.71 -7.71 12.48
C ALA A 3 -11.68 -6.52 12.49
N TRP A 4 -11.15 -5.29 12.47
CA TRP A 4 -11.97 -4.08 12.41
C TRP A 4 -12.57 -3.85 11.02
N ALA A 5 -11.81 -4.12 9.96
CA ALA A 5 -12.31 -4.06 8.59
C ALA A 5 -13.44 -5.07 8.35
N ILE A 6 -13.30 -6.31 8.86
CA ILE A 6 -14.35 -7.34 8.80
C ILE A 6 -15.60 -6.89 9.57
N LYS A 7 -15.46 -6.40 10.80
CA LYS A 7 -16.58 -5.85 11.58
C LYS A 7 -17.28 -4.71 10.82
N ARG A 8 -16.53 -3.82 10.17
CA ARG A 8 -17.08 -2.72 9.37
C ARG A 8 -17.86 -3.26 8.17
N ALA A 9 -17.32 -4.23 7.43
CA ALA A 9 -17.97 -4.82 6.26
C ALA A 9 -19.30 -5.50 6.61
N ILE A 10 -19.37 -6.20 7.76
CA ILE A 10 -20.61 -6.79 8.29
C ILE A 10 -21.62 -5.67 8.58
N ARG A 11 -21.21 -4.64 9.33
CA ARG A 11 -22.08 -3.52 9.70
C ARG A 11 -22.64 -2.78 8.48
N THR A 12 -21.85 -2.64 7.42
CA THR A 12 -22.25 -1.96 6.18
C THR A 12 -22.84 -2.90 5.12
N ARG A 13 -22.98 -4.21 5.42
CA ARG A 13 -23.58 -5.22 4.54
C ARG A 13 -22.92 -5.33 3.16
N VAL A 14 -21.59 -5.36 3.13
CA VAL A 14 -20.81 -5.49 1.88
C VAL A 14 -19.92 -6.73 1.87
N THR A 15 -20.15 -7.69 2.77
CA THR A 15 -19.31 -8.90 2.92
C THR A 15 -19.21 -9.73 1.65
N ASP A 16 -20.23 -9.70 0.79
CA ASP A 16 -20.26 -10.46 -0.47
C ASP A 16 -19.47 -9.77 -1.60
N HIS A 17 -18.98 -8.54 -1.37
CA HIS A 17 -18.22 -7.74 -2.33
C HIS A 17 -16.75 -7.55 -1.94
N VAL A 18 -16.33 -8.02 -0.76
CA VAL A 18 -14.97 -7.83 -0.26
C VAL A 18 -14.38 -9.14 0.24
N THR A 19 -13.08 -9.31 0.04
CA THR A 19 -12.31 -10.40 0.63
C THR A 19 -11.10 -9.79 1.32
N PHE A 20 -10.81 -10.26 2.53
CA PHE A 20 -9.71 -9.76 3.34
C PHE A 20 -8.61 -10.82 3.42
N ALA A 21 -7.36 -10.40 3.25
CA ALA A 21 -6.19 -11.26 3.43
C ALA A 21 -5.14 -10.53 4.25
N CYS A 22 -4.45 -11.27 5.13
CA CYS A 22 -3.19 -10.80 5.71
C CYS A 22 -2.08 -11.16 4.71
N ALA A 23 -1.35 -10.17 4.22
CA ALA A 23 -0.31 -10.35 3.22
C ALA A 23 0.80 -9.33 3.39
N ASP A 24 2.02 -9.70 3.00
CA ASP A 24 3.11 -8.77 2.76
C ASP A 24 2.97 -8.21 1.34
N ILE A 25 3.01 -6.88 1.20
CA ILE A 25 2.94 -6.23 -0.12
C ILE A 25 4.12 -6.58 -1.02
N GLN A 26 5.26 -6.98 -0.44
CA GLN A 26 6.44 -7.44 -1.18
C GLN A 26 6.31 -8.88 -1.69
N GLN A 27 5.26 -9.61 -1.26
CA GLN A 27 4.97 -10.98 -1.68
C GLN A 27 3.45 -11.27 -1.61
N LEU A 28 2.69 -10.70 -2.55
CA LEU A 28 1.23 -10.81 -2.55
C LEU A 28 0.78 -12.24 -2.93
N PRO A 29 -0.16 -12.85 -2.16
CA PRO A 29 -0.65 -14.21 -2.39
C PRO A 29 -1.71 -14.27 -3.51
N PHE A 30 -1.50 -13.50 -4.57
CA PHE A 30 -2.39 -13.44 -5.72
C PHE A 30 -1.63 -13.86 -6.98
N ARG A 31 -2.34 -14.51 -7.91
CA ARG A 31 -1.81 -14.81 -9.23
C ARG A 31 -1.55 -13.54 -10.04
N ASP A 32 -0.69 -13.67 -11.04
CA ASP A 32 -0.42 -12.61 -12.01
C ASP A 32 -1.71 -12.23 -12.75
N ASN A 33 -1.78 -10.96 -13.19
CA ASN A 33 -2.87 -10.45 -14.01
C ASN A 33 -4.28 -10.71 -13.45
N ARG A 34 -4.44 -10.63 -12.12
CA ARG A 34 -5.68 -10.97 -11.42
C ARG A 34 -6.68 -9.84 -11.37
N PHE A 35 -6.22 -8.61 -11.21
CA PHE A 35 -7.06 -7.46 -10.88
C PHE A 35 -7.11 -6.45 -12.02
N ASP A 36 -8.28 -5.85 -12.25
CA ASP A 36 -8.44 -4.72 -13.16
C ASP A 36 -7.75 -3.45 -12.66
N ALA A 37 -7.74 -3.27 -11.34
CA ALA A 37 -7.10 -2.14 -10.68
C ALA A 37 -6.50 -2.56 -9.33
N VAL A 38 -5.39 -1.94 -8.96
CA VAL A 38 -4.74 -2.06 -7.65
C VAL A 38 -4.58 -0.66 -7.06
N ILE A 39 -4.97 -0.50 -5.80
CA ILE A 39 -4.77 0.75 -5.06
C ILE A 39 -3.91 0.45 -3.84
N CYS A 40 -2.85 1.24 -3.66
CA CYS A 40 -2.02 1.25 -2.47
C CYS A 40 -2.07 2.68 -1.89
N GLU A 41 -2.56 2.81 -0.67
CA GLU A 41 -2.77 4.10 -0.02
C GLU A 41 -2.03 4.13 1.32
N SER A 42 -1.08 5.05 1.45
CA SER A 42 -0.32 5.31 2.68
C SER A 42 0.32 4.03 3.25
N VAL A 43 0.97 3.26 2.38
CA VAL A 43 1.66 2.00 2.73
C VAL A 43 3.06 1.93 2.14
N LEU A 44 3.34 2.53 0.98
CA LEU A 44 4.63 2.38 0.29
C LEU A 44 5.81 3.04 1.02
N ALA A 45 5.55 3.94 1.96
CA ALA A 45 6.57 4.48 2.85
C ALA A 45 7.29 3.40 3.69
N PHE A 46 6.58 2.34 4.10
CA PHE A 46 7.04 1.41 5.14
C PHE A 46 7.84 0.18 4.67
N PRO A 47 7.54 -0.44 3.51
CA PRO A 47 8.32 -1.58 3.03
C PRO A 47 9.80 -1.22 2.87
N PRO A 48 10.72 -2.10 3.32
CA PRO A 48 12.14 -1.90 3.11
C PRO A 48 12.49 -1.91 1.62
N ASP A 49 11.89 -2.80 0.83
CA ASP A 49 12.00 -2.80 -0.63
C ASP A 49 10.72 -2.28 -1.30
N LYS A 50 10.67 -0.95 -1.46
CA LYS A 50 9.57 -0.25 -2.16
C LYS A 50 9.45 -0.69 -3.61
N HIS A 51 10.56 -0.99 -4.28
CA HIS A 51 10.54 -1.47 -5.66
C HIS A 51 9.87 -2.83 -5.76
N GLN A 52 10.15 -3.74 -4.83
CA GLN A 52 9.51 -5.04 -4.78
C GLN A 52 8.01 -4.93 -4.51
N ALA A 53 7.60 -4.06 -3.59
CA ALA A 53 6.18 -3.77 -3.35
C ALA A 53 5.47 -3.26 -4.63
N ILE A 54 6.09 -2.33 -5.37
CA ILE A 54 5.54 -1.83 -6.64
C ILE A 54 5.51 -2.93 -7.71
N ARG A 55 6.56 -3.78 -7.79
CA ARG A 55 6.58 -4.92 -8.72
C ARG A 55 5.44 -5.89 -8.45
N GLU A 56 5.14 -6.18 -7.19
CA GLU A 56 4.01 -7.04 -6.83
C GLU A 56 2.66 -6.42 -7.22
N CYS A 57 2.46 -5.12 -6.97
CA CYS A 57 1.28 -4.40 -7.45
C CYS A 57 1.12 -4.50 -8.98
N LEU A 58 2.21 -4.33 -9.73
CA LEU A 58 2.24 -4.47 -11.19
C LEU A 58 2.08 -5.92 -11.67
N ARG A 59 2.54 -6.91 -10.91
CA ARG A 59 2.40 -8.33 -11.26
C ARG A 59 0.95 -8.77 -11.17
N VAL A 60 0.26 -8.35 -10.10
CA VAL A 60 -1.12 -8.80 -9.84
C VAL A 60 -2.17 -8.01 -10.62
N VAL A 61 -1.85 -6.82 -11.14
CA VAL A 61 -2.73 -6.09 -12.07
C VAL A 61 -2.64 -6.72 -13.47
N ARG A 62 -3.76 -6.80 -14.18
CA ARG A 62 -3.76 -7.29 -15.57
C ARG A 62 -3.11 -6.32 -16.54
N LEU A 63 -2.65 -6.84 -17.68
CA LEU A 63 -2.30 -6.00 -18.84
C LEU A 63 -3.45 -5.05 -19.20
N GLY A 64 -3.12 -3.76 -19.34
CA GLY A 64 -4.09 -2.68 -19.55
C GLY A 64 -4.97 -2.33 -18.34
N GLY A 65 -4.66 -2.86 -17.16
CA GLY A 65 -5.25 -2.43 -15.88
C GLY A 65 -4.53 -1.23 -15.28
N TYR A 66 -4.98 -0.79 -14.11
CA TYR A 66 -4.49 0.44 -13.47
C TYR A 66 -3.86 0.19 -12.10
N VAL A 67 -2.80 0.92 -11.79
CA VAL A 67 -2.21 0.97 -10.45
C VAL A 67 -2.26 2.41 -9.96
N GLY A 68 -2.94 2.63 -8.84
CA GLY A 68 -3.00 3.90 -8.13
C GLY A 68 -2.17 3.84 -6.84
N LEU A 69 -1.18 4.72 -6.73
CA LEU A 69 -0.34 4.84 -5.54
C LEU A 69 -0.58 6.22 -4.93
N ASN A 70 -1.04 6.25 -3.67
CA ASN A 70 -1.16 7.47 -2.88
C ASN A 70 -0.15 7.40 -1.74
N GLU A 71 0.87 8.24 -1.80
CA GLU A 71 1.96 8.25 -0.82
C GLU A 71 2.52 9.66 -0.63
N VAL A 72 3.11 9.89 0.54
CA VAL A 72 3.87 11.12 0.80
C VAL A 72 5.26 11.03 0.18
N THR A 73 5.75 12.14 -0.35
CA THR A 73 7.07 12.23 -0.97
C THR A 73 7.68 13.61 -0.72
N TRP A 74 9.00 13.70 -0.84
CA TRP A 74 9.70 14.98 -0.84
C TRP A 74 9.49 15.69 -2.18
N VAL A 75 9.03 16.94 -2.12
CA VAL A 75 8.86 17.77 -3.33
C VAL A 75 10.22 18.35 -3.80
N HIS A 76 11.17 18.46 -2.88
CA HIS A 76 12.52 18.96 -3.12
C HIS A 76 13.54 17.88 -2.72
N ASP A 77 14.62 17.76 -3.49
CA ASP A 77 15.66 16.75 -3.26
C ASP A 77 16.39 16.92 -1.91
N THR A 78 16.38 18.14 -1.36
CA THR A 78 17.02 18.49 -0.09
C THR A 78 16.01 19.13 0.88
N PRO A 79 15.15 18.33 1.54
CA PRO A 79 14.29 18.82 2.61
C PRO A 79 15.14 19.25 3.83
N PRO A 80 14.67 20.22 4.64
CA PRO A 80 15.35 20.59 5.88
C PRO A 80 15.51 19.41 6.86
N ASP A 81 16.67 19.30 7.51
CA ASP A 81 17.02 18.18 8.38
C ASP A 81 16.03 17.97 9.54
N ASP A 82 15.49 19.07 10.10
CA ASP A 82 14.49 19.02 11.16
C ASP A 82 13.16 18.43 10.69
N VAL A 83 12.78 18.71 9.44
CA VAL A 83 11.60 18.11 8.80
C VAL A 83 11.83 16.63 8.51
N VAL A 84 13.01 16.25 8.01
CA VAL A 84 13.37 14.83 7.80
C VAL A 84 13.30 14.05 9.11
N ALA A 85 13.93 14.58 10.17
CA ALA A 85 13.92 13.95 11.48
C ALA A 85 12.49 13.80 12.04
N TYR A 86 11.65 14.82 11.88
CA TYR A 86 10.25 14.77 12.27
C TYR A 86 9.47 13.70 11.50
N VAL A 87 9.56 13.68 10.17
CA VAL A 87 8.84 12.72 9.31
C VAL A 87 9.28 11.29 9.61
N HIS A 88 10.58 11.05 9.76
CA HIS A 88 11.13 9.76 10.14
C HIS A 88 10.55 9.30 11.49
N GLN A 89 10.45 10.18 12.50
CA GLN A 89 9.83 9.82 13.78
C GLN A 89 8.31 9.60 13.65
N ALA A 90 7.60 10.47 12.93
CA ALA A 90 6.14 10.45 12.81
C ALA A 90 5.63 9.25 11.99
N LEU A 91 6.41 8.78 11.02
CA LEU A 91 6.07 7.65 10.15
C LEU A 91 6.79 6.37 10.55
N ALA A 92 6.90 6.15 11.87
CA ALA A 92 7.41 4.90 12.45
C ALA A 92 8.79 4.46 11.88
N HIS A 93 9.68 5.43 11.68
CA HIS A 93 11.03 5.23 11.14
C HIS A 93 11.06 4.75 9.69
N ALA A 94 10.05 5.14 8.91
CA ALA A 94 10.07 4.96 7.46
C ALA A 94 11.14 5.86 6.82
N ASP A 95 11.91 5.28 5.90
CA ASP A 95 12.88 5.99 5.07
C ASP A 95 12.20 6.48 3.78
N PHE A 96 12.43 7.74 3.41
CA PHE A 96 11.86 8.40 2.24
C PHE A 96 12.91 8.74 1.20
#